data_AF-A0AAU5KNV9-F1
#
_entry.id   AF-A0AAU5KNV9-F1
#
_cell.length_a   1.000
_cell.length_b   1.000
_cell.length_c   1.000
_cell.angle_alpha   90.00
_cell.angle_beta   90.00
_cell.angle_gamma   90.00
#
_symmetry.space_group_name_H-M   'P 1'
#
loop_
_entity.id
_entity.type
_entity.pdbx_description
1 polymer ?
#
loop_
_entity_poly.entity_id
_entity_poly.type
_entity_poly.pdbx_seq_one_letter_code
_entity_poly.pdbx_strand_id
1 'polypeptide(L)'
;MDRETGVAVKTFDGSFRGLTGNASAAAVYGQVRDFISVSGGNTSKLTREQKGRFVATCWIAQIHKHIEDPKPGYVAGSNDLPAWQQETDADIFEAIEHANS
;
A
#
# COMPACT_ATOMS: atom_id res chain seq x y z
N MET A 1 -0.83 -12.96 -21.19
CA MET A 1 -0.63 -11.63 -20.60
C MET A 1 0.04 -11.86 -19.27
N ASP A 2 1.37 -11.82 -19.31
CA ASP A 2 2.30 -12.30 -18.29
C ASP A 2 2.05 -11.72 -16.91
N ARG A 3 1.90 -12.62 -15.94
CA ARG A 3 1.82 -12.34 -14.50
C ARG A 3 3.15 -12.57 -13.79
N GLU A 4 4.23 -12.79 -14.52
CA GLU A 4 5.53 -13.11 -13.97
C GLU A 4 6.58 -12.11 -14.46
N THR A 5 7.46 -11.71 -13.53
CA THR A 5 8.62 -10.80 -13.68
C THR A 5 8.32 -9.30 -13.61
N GLY A 6 8.37 -8.73 -12.40
CA GLY A 6 8.80 -7.33 -12.29
C GLY A 6 8.42 -6.56 -11.03
N VAL A 7 7.21 -6.72 -10.50
CA VAL A 7 6.78 -5.94 -9.33
C VAL A 7 5.93 -6.83 -8.45
N ALA A 8 6.39 -7.05 -7.22
CA ALA A 8 5.68 -7.87 -6.27
C ALA A 8 4.26 -7.33 -6.09
N VAL A 9 3.28 -8.13 -6.50
CA VAL A 9 1.95 -8.08 -5.89
C VAL A 9 2.21 -8.02 -4.39
N LYS A 10 1.64 -7.03 -3.69
CA LYS A 10 1.80 -6.81 -2.24
C LYS A 10 1.32 -8.00 -1.38
N THR A 11 1.15 -9.16 -1.98
CA THR A 11 0.66 -10.42 -1.43
C THR A 11 1.61 -11.54 -1.86
N PHE A 12 2.48 -11.93 -0.92
CA PHE A 12 3.15 -13.23 -0.81
C PHE A 12 3.98 -13.75 -2.01
N ASP A 13 5.18 -13.19 -2.19
CA ASP A 13 6.32 -14.04 -2.57
C ASP A 13 6.73 -14.85 -1.33
N GLY A 14 6.89 -16.18 -1.47
CA GLY A 14 7.13 -17.14 -0.38
C GLY A 14 8.41 -16.89 0.44
N SER A 15 9.22 -15.90 0.03
CA SER A 15 10.38 -15.38 0.75
C SER A 15 10.01 -14.55 2.01
N PHE A 16 8.75 -14.13 2.16
CA PHE A 16 8.28 -13.27 3.27
C PHE A 16 7.61 -14.03 4.44
N ARG A 17 7.82 -15.34 4.57
CA ARG A 17 7.40 -16.12 5.76
C ARG A 17 8.37 -15.87 6.93
N GLY A 18 8.34 -14.66 7.48
CA GLY A 18 9.19 -14.31 8.62
C GLY A 18 8.78 -12.99 9.26
N LEU A 19 7.65 -12.98 9.99
CA LEU A 19 7.23 -12.00 11.01
C LEU A 19 7.13 -10.49 10.65
N THR A 20 7.79 -9.97 9.62
CA THR A 20 7.86 -8.53 9.30
C THR A 20 6.82 -8.06 8.28
N GLY A 21 6.39 -8.93 7.35
CA GLY A 21 5.45 -8.54 6.27
C GLY A 21 4.05 -8.24 6.79
N ASN A 22 3.63 -9.00 7.79
CA ASN A 22 2.37 -8.76 8.50
C ASN A 22 2.43 -7.46 9.32
N ALA A 23 3.60 -7.08 9.85
CA ALA A 23 3.76 -5.85 10.62
C ALA A 23 3.64 -4.61 9.72
N SER A 24 4.29 -4.61 8.55
CA SER A 24 4.17 -3.52 7.58
C SER A 24 2.74 -3.37 7.07
N ALA A 25 2.09 -4.47 6.67
CA ALA A 25 0.70 -4.43 6.20
C ALA A 25 -0.29 -3.94 7.28
N ALA A 26 -0.15 -4.42 8.52
CA ALA A 26 -0.98 -3.96 9.63
C ALA A 26 -0.74 -2.48 9.97
N ALA A 27 0.51 -2.03 9.90
CA ALA A 27 0.86 -0.63 10.12
C ALA A 27 0.25 0.27 9.03
N VAL A 28 0.32 -0.13 7.75
CA VAL A 28 -0.31 0.61 6.64
C VAL A 28 -1.81 0.70 6.83
N TYR A 29 -2.49 -0.40 7.21
CA TYR A 29 -3.92 -0.38 7.52
C TYR A 29 -4.24 0.64 8.62
N GLY A 30 -3.49 0.63 9.72
CA GLY A 30 -3.64 1.59 10.81
C GLY A 30 -3.47 3.04 10.35
N GLN A 31 -2.42 3.31 9.55
CA GLN A 31 -2.15 4.64 9.00
C GLN A 31 -3.29 5.15 8.13
N VAL A 32 -3.86 4.31 7.26
CA VAL A 32 -5.00 4.68 6.40
C VAL A 32 -6.25 4.95 7.23
N ARG A 33 -6.58 4.06 8.18
CA ARG A 33 -7.72 4.24 9.08
C ARG A 33 -7.59 5.53 9.89
N ASP A 34 -6.43 5.79 10.46
CA ASP A 34 -6.20 6.99 11.27
C ASP A 34 -6.30 8.25 10.40
N PHE A 35 -5.78 8.22 9.16
CA PHE A 35 -5.94 9.31 8.20
C PHE A 35 -7.41 9.59 7.84
N ILE A 36 -8.22 8.55 7.60
CA ILE A 36 -9.66 8.69 7.35
C ILE A 36 -10.35 9.33 8.56
N SER A 37 -10.04 8.86 9.77
CA SER A 37 -10.61 9.35 11.02
C SER A 37 -10.32 10.83 11.24
N VAL A 38 -9.04 11.25 11.15
CA VAL A 38 -8.66 12.66 11.36
C VAL A 38 -9.17 13.59 10.25
N SER A 39 -9.45 13.05 9.07
CA SER A 39 -10.01 13.81 7.94
C SER A 39 -11.51 14.08 8.07
N GLY A 40 -12.20 13.48 9.05
CA GLY A 40 -13.63 13.69 9.29
C GLY A 40 -14.50 13.35 8.07
N GLY A 41 -14.18 12.28 7.33
CA GLY A 41 -14.92 11.84 6.14
C GLY A 41 -14.60 12.61 4.84
N ASN A 42 -13.70 13.60 4.87
CA ASN A 42 -13.32 14.36 3.66
C ASN A 42 -12.44 13.56 2.69
N THR A 43 -11.97 12.37 3.05
CA THR A 43 -11.23 11.46 2.16
C THR A 43 -12.06 11.02 0.94
N SER A 44 -13.39 11.08 1.05
CA SER A 44 -14.33 10.89 -0.07
C SER A 44 -14.12 11.86 -1.24
N LYS A 45 -13.47 13.00 -1.02
CA LYS A 45 -13.15 14.00 -2.05
C LYS A 45 -11.82 13.74 -2.77
N LEU A 46 -11.00 12.81 -2.27
CA LEU A 46 -9.73 12.49 -2.88
C LEU A 46 -9.92 11.66 -4.15
N THR A 47 -9.10 11.91 -5.16
CA THR A 47 -9.07 11.08 -6.36
C THR A 47 -8.51 9.70 -6.04
N ARG A 48 -8.82 8.69 -6.87
CA ARG A 48 -8.26 7.34 -6.74
C ARG A 48 -6.73 7.35 -6.75
N GLU A 49 -6.13 8.16 -7.61
CA GLU A 49 -4.68 8.35 -7.65
C GLU A 49 -4.12 8.89 -6.32
N GLN A 50 -4.79 9.86 -5.69
CA GLN A 50 -4.37 10.38 -4.39
C GLN A 50 -4.49 9.31 -3.29
N LYS A 51 -5.57 8.53 -3.30
CA LYS A 51 -5.79 7.41 -2.36
C LYS A 51 -4.72 6.33 -2.51
N GLY A 52 -4.47 5.88 -3.74
CA GLY A 52 -3.46 4.86 -4.03
C GLY A 52 -2.03 5.33 -3.69
N ARG A 53 -1.68 6.57 -4.03
CA ARG A 53 -0.38 7.17 -3.65
C ARG A 53 -0.16 7.22 -2.15
N PHE A 54 -1.20 7.49 -1.38
CA PHE A 54 -1.12 7.48 0.08
C PHE A 54 -0.76 6.07 0.59
N VAL A 55 -1.47 5.03 0.13
CA VAL A 55 -1.18 3.63 0.48
C VAL A 55 0.23 3.22 0.06
N ALA A 56 0.65 3.57 -1.16
CA ALA A 56 2.00 3.29 -1.65
C ALA A 56 3.07 3.96 -0.77
N THR A 57 2.87 5.22 -0.39
CA THR A 57 3.80 5.97 0.47
C THR A 57 3.90 5.36 1.86
N CYS A 58 2.77 4.98 2.47
CA CYS A 58 2.74 4.27 3.74
C CYS A 58 3.52 2.95 3.65
N TRP A 59 3.31 2.18 2.58
CA TRP A 59 4.03 0.94 2.34
C TRP A 59 5.54 1.13 2.26
N ILE A 60 6.01 2.07 1.43
CA ILE A 60 7.44 2.38 1.27
C ILE A 60 8.07 2.75 2.62
N ALA A 61 7.40 3.59 3.40
CA ALA A 61 7.86 3.97 4.73
C ALA A 61 7.98 2.77 5.69
N GLN A 62 7.00 1.85 5.70
CA GLN A 62 7.07 0.65 6.54
C GLN A 62 8.13 -0.34 6.04
N ILE A 63 8.34 -0.44 4.73
CA ILE A 63 9.41 -1.25 4.15
C ILE A 63 10.78 -0.75 4.61
N HIS A 64 11.07 0.55 4.50
CA HIS A 64 12.34 1.11 5.00
C HIS A 64 12.51 0.97 6.52
N LYS A 65 11.42 0.97 7.28
CA LYS A 65 11.47 0.77 8.73
C LYS A 65 11.79 -0.68 9.12
N HIS A 66 11.27 -1.65 8.37
CA HIS A 66 11.32 -3.07 8.74
C HIS A 66 12.32 -3.90 7.93
N ILE A 67 12.83 -3.37 6.82
CA ILE A 67 13.78 -4.02 5.92
C ILE A 67 14.96 -3.08 5.73
N GLU A 68 16.14 -3.49 6.19
CA GLU A 68 17.37 -2.69 6.11
C GLU A 68 17.83 -2.46 4.66
N ASP A 69 17.72 -3.48 3.80
CA ASP A 69 18.08 -3.41 2.38
C ASP A 69 16.89 -3.88 1.50
N PRO A 70 15.91 -3.00 1.25
CA PRO A 70 14.72 -3.39 0.49
C PRO A 70 15.03 -3.49 -1.00
N LYS A 71 14.46 -4.51 -1.65
CA LYS A 71 14.52 -4.62 -3.12
C LYS A 71 13.93 -3.36 -3.77
N PRO A 72 14.51 -2.82 -4.86
CA PRO A 72 14.01 -1.62 -5.53
C PRO A 72 12.52 -1.69 -5.90
N GLY A 73 12.03 -2.87 -6.30
CA GLY A 73 10.61 -3.06 -6.63
C GLY A 73 9.64 -2.92 -5.44
N TYR A 74 10.12 -2.98 -4.19
CA TYR A 74 9.29 -2.73 -3.00
C TYR A 74 9.20 -1.24 -2.63
N VAL A 75 10.13 -0.44 -3.12
CA VAL A 75 10.27 1.00 -2.82
C VAL A 75 10.10 1.88 -4.05
N ALA A 76 9.62 1.31 -5.16
CA ALA A 76 9.36 2.03 -6.40
C ALA A 76 8.33 3.16 -6.17
N GLY A 77 8.56 4.31 -6.80
CA GLY A 77 7.64 5.44 -6.72
C GLY A 77 6.28 5.08 -7.33
N SER A 78 5.20 5.66 -6.81
CA SER A 78 3.84 5.33 -7.26
C SER A 78 3.61 5.51 -8.77
N ASN A 79 4.36 6.41 -9.43
CA ASN A 79 4.26 6.64 -10.88
C ASN A 79 5.02 5.61 -11.71
N ASP A 80 5.95 4.89 -11.08
CA ASP A 80 6.76 3.85 -11.72
C ASP A 80 6.09 2.48 -11.60
N LEU A 81 4.99 2.39 -10.83
CA LEU A 81 4.19 1.19 -10.69
C LEU A 81 3.28 0.99 -11.91
N PRO A 82 3.06 -0.26 -12.35
CA PRO A 82 2.04 -0.57 -13.35
C PRO A 82 0.65 -0.08 -12.92
N ALA A 83 -0.18 0.32 -13.89
CA ALA A 83 -1.52 0.85 -13.62
C ALA A 83 -2.39 -0.07 -12.73
N TRP A 84 -2.35 -1.39 -12.96
CA TRP A 84 -3.13 -2.34 -12.14
C TRP A 84 -2.76 -2.27 -10.64
N GLN A 85 -1.51 -1.95 -10.31
CA GLN A 85 -1.04 -1.88 -8.93
C GLN A 85 -1.43 -0.55 -8.29
N GLN A 86 -1.41 0.54 -9.06
CA GLN A 86 -1.95 1.83 -8.62
C GLN A 86 -3.45 1.70 -8.30
N GLU A 87 -4.21 0.99 -9.13
CA GLU A 87 -5.62 0.70 -8.88
C GLU A 87 -5.81 -0.19 -7.65
N THR A 88 -4.99 -1.22 -7.47
CA THR A 88 -5.04 -2.08 -6.28
C THR A 88 -4.80 -1.28 -4.99
N ASP A 89 -3.87 -0.32 -5.01
CA ASP A 89 -3.59 0.54 -3.86
C ASP A 89 -4.76 1.48 -3.55
N ALA A 90 -5.45 1.99 -4.58
CA ALA A 90 -6.67 2.76 -4.41
C ALA A 90 -7.81 1.89 -3.83
N ASP A 91 -7.97 0.66 -4.32
CA ASP A 91 -8.97 -0.30 -3.83
C ASP A 91 -8.75 -0.63 -2.35
N ILE A 92 -7.50 -0.79 -1.90
CA ILE A 92 -7.17 -1.00 -0.49
C ILE A 92 -7.63 0.19 0.35
N PHE A 93 -7.36 1.42 -0.09
CA PHE A 93 -7.79 2.61 0.63
C PHE A 93 -9.31 2.65 0.76
N GLU A 94 -10.03 2.46 -0.35
CA GLU A 94 -11.49 2.51 -0.39
C GLU A 94 -12.13 1.39 0.44
N ALA A 95 -11.56 0.18 0.42
CA ALA A 95 -12.02 -0.91 1.27
C ALA A 95 -11.94 -0.55 2.77
N ILE A 96 -10.87 0.12 3.19
CA ILE A 96 -10.72 0.59 4.58
C ILE A 96 -11.71 1.72 4.87
N GLU A 97 -11.91 2.66 3.93
CA GLU A 97 -12.89 3.74 4.05
C GLU A 97 -14.32 3.21 4.23
N HIS A 98 -14.72 2.22 3.45
CA HIS A 98 -16.03 1.58 3.55
C HIS A 98 -16.22 0.76 4.84
N ALA A 99 -15.16 0.13 5.35
CA ALA A 99 -15.22 -0.62 6.60
C ALA A 99 -15.36 0.27 7.85
N ASN A 100 -15.05 1.57 7.74
CA ASN A 100 -15.14 2.54 8.84
C ASN A 100 -16.34 3.51 8.71
N SER A 101 -17.20 3.33 7.70
CA SER A 101 -18.39 4.15 7.46
C SER A 101 -19.63 3.64 8.20
#